data_AF-A0A946MIG5-F1
#
_entry.id   AF-A0A946MIG5-F1
#
_cell.length_a   1.000
_cell.length_b   1.000
_cell.length_c   1.000
_cell.angle_alpha   90.00
_cell.angle_beta   90.00
_cell.angle_gamma   90.00
#
_symmetry.space_group_name_H-M   'P 1'
#
loop_
_entity.id
_entity.type
_entity.pdbx_description
1 polymer ?
#
loop_
_entity_poly.entity_id
_entity_poly.type
_entity_poly.pdbx_seq_one_letter_code
_entity_poly.pdbx_strand_id
1 'polypeptide(L)'
;TAGHRYLLLIDPQWKTQAGQPLDGSVKKRYAFTASNADHEQPDPNNWELTPPTLDTVEPLIISFGEMLDFGTARKVITACSNNEEIIEISQQADWDGTRVKIFPSKPWTAGRYTLALNPRLEDLAGNSLERPFEVDLSSETTDFAKKLTLTFEINQ
;
A
#
# COMPACT_ATOMS: atom_id res chain seq x y z
N THR A 1 24.70 4.49 3.60
CA THR A 1 24.74 4.98 4.99
C THR A 1 23.73 6.11 5.13
N ALA A 2 23.03 6.16 6.26
CA ALA A 2 22.02 7.18 6.50
C ALA A 2 22.58 8.60 6.31
N GLY A 3 21.74 9.52 5.81
CA GLY A 3 22.09 10.91 5.53
C GLY A 3 23.01 11.13 4.33
N HIS A 4 23.56 10.06 3.75
CA HIS A 4 24.41 10.18 2.56
C HIS A 4 23.55 10.24 1.30
N ARG A 5 24.02 11.06 0.36
CA ARG A 5 23.37 11.26 -0.92
C ARG A 5 24.00 10.36 -1.97
N TYR A 6 23.15 9.66 -2.71
CA TYR A 6 23.51 8.70 -3.73
C TYR A 6 22.90 9.10 -5.06
N LEU A 7 23.44 8.51 -6.13
CA LEU A 7 22.94 8.62 -7.48
C LEU A 7 22.76 7.21 -8.04
N LEU A 8 21.52 6.80 -8.27
CA LEU A 8 21.23 5.60 -9.05
C LEU A 8 21.39 5.95 -10.52
N LEU A 9 22.35 5.29 -11.18
CA LEU A 9 22.58 5.39 -12.62
C LEU A 9 21.99 4.16 -13.30
N ILE A 10 21.03 4.38 -14.20
CA ILE A 10 20.47 3.34 -15.07
C ILE A 10 21.15 3.45 -16.43
N ASP A 11 21.90 2.42 -16.81
CA ASP A 11 22.58 2.38 -18.10
C ASP A 11 21.57 2.04 -19.21
N PRO A 12 21.43 2.86 -20.27
CA PRO A 12 20.53 2.58 -21.38
C PRO A 12 20.88 1.30 -22.14
N GLN A 13 22.10 0.77 -22.00
CA GLN A 13 22.51 -0.50 -22.60
C GLN A 13 22.03 -1.72 -21.83
N TRP A 14 21.45 -1.55 -20.62
CA TRP A 14 20.81 -2.65 -19.91
C TRP A 14 19.70 -3.24 -20.77
N LYS A 15 19.64 -4.57 -20.79
CA LYS A 15 18.71 -5.31 -21.65
C LYS A 15 17.50 -5.75 -20.85
N THR A 16 16.34 -5.57 -21.45
CA THR A 16 15.09 -6.23 -21.03
C THR A 16 15.24 -7.76 -21.12
N GLN A 17 14.29 -8.49 -20.54
CA GLN A 17 14.23 -9.95 -20.67
C GLN A 17 14.22 -10.43 -22.14
N ALA A 18 13.70 -9.61 -23.06
CA ALA A 18 13.69 -9.88 -24.50
C ALA A 18 15.00 -9.52 -25.22
N GLY A 19 16.04 -9.08 -24.50
CA GLY A 19 17.34 -8.71 -25.06
C GLY A 19 17.42 -7.29 -25.67
N GLN A 20 16.32 -6.54 -25.67
CA GLN A 20 16.27 -5.17 -26.16
C GLN A 20 16.82 -4.18 -25.13
N PRO A 21 17.64 -3.19 -25.52
CA PRO A 21 18.11 -2.15 -24.61
C PRO A 21 16.93 -1.33 -24.06
N LEU A 22 17.14 -0.70 -22.90
CA LEU A 22 16.18 0.25 -22.34
C LEU A 22 16.03 1.47 -23.26
N ASP A 23 14.82 2.02 -23.33
CA ASP A 23 14.58 3.26 -24.06
C ASP A 23 15.48 4.40 -23.50
N GLY A 24 16.10 5.15 -24.41
CA GLY A 24 16.91 6.31 -24.08
C GLY A 24 16.14 7.44 -23.40
N SER A 25 14.80 7.43 -23.44
CA SER A 25 13.91 8.38 -22.76
C SER A 25 13.76 8.16 -21.25
N VAL A 26 14.14 6.97 -20.74
CA VAL A 26 14.10 6.67 -19.31
C VAL A 26 15.00 7.63 -18.54
N LYS A 27 14.51 8.20 -17.43
CA LYS A 27 15.36 8.98 -16.51
C LYS A 27 16.53 8.09 -16.09
N LYS A 28 17.73 8.42 -16.56
CA LYS A 28 18.93 7.57 -16.35
C LYS A 28 19.60 7.80 -15.01
N ARG A 29 19.15 8.81 -14.26
CA ARG A 29 19.82 9.29 -13.04
C ARG A 29 18.77 9.67 -12.01
N TYR A 30 18.79 9.00 -10.86
CA TYR A 30 17.93 9.32 -9.72
C TYR A 30 18.80 9.64 -8.52
N ALA A 31 18.75 10.90 -8.08
CA ALA A 31 19.41 11.30 -6.84
C ALA A 31 18.48 10.99 -5.67
N PHE A 32 19.01 10.38 -4.61
CA PHE A 32 18.28 10.10 -3.39
C PHE A 32 19.21 10.21 -2.18
N THR A 33 18.64 10.39 -1.00
CA THR A 33 19.35 10.36 0.27
C THR A 33 18.90 9.13 1.02
N ALA A 34 19.84 8.32 1.51
CA ALA A 34 19.49 7.16 2.32
C ALA A 34 18.96 7.62 3.69
N SER A 35 17.82 7.08 4.11
CA SER A 35 17.29 7.22 5.46
C SER A 35 18.00 6.27 6.43
N ASN A 36 17.57 6.29 7.69
CA ASN A 36 17.89 5.22 8.62
C ASN A 36 17.25 3.90 8.15
N ALA A 37 17.80 2.78 8.63
CA ALA A 37 17.15 1.49 8.45
C ALA A 37 15.76 1.53 9.10
N ASP A 38 14.79 0.96 8.40
CA ASP A 38 13.41 0.86 8.86
C ASP A 38 13.10 -0.58 9.22
N HIS A 39 12.67 -0.78 10.46
CA HIS A 39 12.34 -2.08 11.03
C HIS A 39 10.89 -2.11 11.52
N GLU A 40 10.14 -1.02 11.34
CA GLU A 40 8.77 -0.90 11.82
C GLU A 40 7.80 -1.39 10.76
N GLN A 41 6.78 -2.15 11.18
CA GLN A 41 5.70 -2.53 10.28
C GLN A 41 4.77 -1.34 10.05
N PRO A 42 4.18 -1.21 8.85
CA PRO A 42 3.08 -0.29 8.63
C PRO A 42 1.95 -0.57 9.63
N ASP A 43 1.37 0.49 10.19
CA ASP A 43 0.28 0.39 11.16
C ASP A 43 -1.03 0.96 10.62
N PRO A 44 -2.02 0.11 10.28
CA PRO A 44 -3.29 0.57 9.75
C PRO A 44 -4.09 1.48 10.69
N ASN A 45 -3.78 1.51 11.99
CA ASN A 45 -4.43 2.44 12.91
C ASN A 45 -4.00 3.90 12.71
N ASN A 46 -2.86 4.12 12.04
CA ASN A 46 -2.36 5.46 11.73
C ASN A 46 -2.84 5.97 10.36
N TRP A 47 -3.57 5.16 9.60
CA TRP A 47 -4.03 5.53 8.27
C TRP A 47 -5.25 6.44 8.34
N GLU A 48 -5.27 7.44 7.46
CA GLU A 48 -6.40 8.36 7.32
C GLU A 48 -7.37 7.85 6.27
N LEU A 49 -8.64 7.72 6.65
CA LEU A 49 -9.72 7.37 5.74
C LEU A 49 -10.51 8.63 5.42
N THR A 50 -10.67 8.93 4.13
CA THR A 50 -11.60 9.95 3.63
C THR A 50 -12.82 9.24 3.07
N PRO A 51 -13.96 9.22 3.79
CA PRO A 51 -15.17 8.55 3.33
C PRO A 51 -15.69 9.16 2.01
N PRO A 52 -16.33 8.35 1.16
CA PRO A 52 -16.95 8.83 -0.08
C PRO A 52 -18.29 9.50 0.21
N THR A 53 -18.82 10.21 -0.79
CA THR A 53 -20.15 10.82 -0.72
C THR A 53 -21.25 9.76 -0.89
N LEU A 54 -22.31 9.86 -0.08
CA LEU A 54 -23.52 9.03 -0.17
C LEU A 54 -24.14 9.11 -1.57
N ASP A 55 -24.71 7.99 -2.06
CA ASP A 55 -25.37 7.88 -3.37
C ASP A 55 -24.47 8.22 -4.57
N THR A 56 -23.15 8.08 -4.41
CA THR A 56 -22.17 8.26 -5.49
C THR A 56 -21.28 7.02 -5.67
N VAL A 57 -20.54 6.99 -6.78
CA VAL A 57 -19.43 6.05 -7.00
C VAL A 57 -18.06 6.69 -6.76
N GLU A 58 -18.03 7.81 -6.02
CA GLU A 58 -16.77 8.43 -5.61
C GLU A 58 -15.94 7.47 -4.75
N PRO A 59 -14.61 7.48 -4.83
CA PRO A 59 -13.82 6.52 -4.09
C PRO A 59 -13.77 6.85 -2.60
N LEU A 60 -13.72 5.81 -1.76
CA LEU A 60 -13.06 5.91 -0.46
C LEU A 60 -11.56 6.12 -0.71
N ILE A 61 -10.94 7.07 -0.02
CA ILE A 61 -9.49 7.29 -0.08
C ILE A 61 -8.87 6.83 1.23
N ILE A 62 -7.80 6.04 1.14
CA ILE A 62 -6.96 5.65 2.28
C ILE A 62 -5.59 6.26 2.06
N SER A 63 -5.13 7.08 3.02
CA SER A 63 -3.77 7.64 3.05
C SER A 63 -2.93 6.93 4.11
N PHE A 64 -1.79 6.37 3.69
CA PHE A 64 -0.99 5.48 4.53
C PHE A 64 -0.05 6.21 5.50
N GLY A 65 0.25 7.48 5.24
CA GLY A 65 1.24 8.26 6.02
C GLY A 65 2.70 7.97 5.66
N GLU A 66 2.92 6.91 4.86
CA GLU A 66 4.20 6.46 4.33
C GLU A 66 4.04 5.89 2.92
N MET A 67 5.14 5.51 2.26
CA MET A 67 5.10 4.87 0.96
C MET A 67 5.03 3.34 1.12
N LEU A 68 4.03 2.71 0.52
CA LEU A 68 3.88 1.26 0.48
C LEU A 68 4.28 0.68 -0.88
N ASP A 69 4.74 -0.58 -0.90
CA ASP A 69 5.00 -1.33 -2.12
C ASP A 69 3.74 -2.08 -2.59
N PHE A 70 3.07 -1.51 -3.59
CA PHE A 70 1.90 -2.15 -4.21
C PHE A 70 2.27 -3.21 -5.26
N GLY A 71 3.53 -3.27 -5.69
CA GLY A 71 3.99 -4.21 -6.71
C GLY A 71 3.90 -5.66 -6.25
N THR A 72 4.09 -5.91 -4.95
CA THR A 72 4.13 -7.26 -4.37
C THR A 72 2.77 -7.76 -3.89
N ALA A 73 1.95 -6.88 -3.30
CA ALA A 73 0.68 -7.27 -2.68
C ALA A 73 -0.45 -7.57 -3.69
N ARG A 74 -0.36 -7.13 -4.95
CA ARG A 74 -1.41 -7.14 -6.00
C ARG A 74 -2.70 -6.38 -5.67
N LYS A 75 -3.10 -6.35 -4.39
CA LYS A 75 -4.31 -5.75 -3.84
C LYS A 75 -4.06 -5.22 -2.43
N VAL A 76 -4.59 -4.04 -2.11
CA VAL A 76 -4.58 -3.47 -0.75
C VAL A 76 -5.75 -4.01 0.06
N ILE A 77 -6.96 -3.92 -0.48
CA ILE A 77 -8.19 -4.46 0.11
C ILE A 77 -8.51 -5.80 -0.53
N THR A 78 -8.75 -6.82 0.30
CA THR A 78 -9.14 -8.17 -0.13
C THR A 78 -10.65 -8.36 -0.14
N ALA A 79 -11.37 -7.69 0.77
CA ALA A 79 -12.82 -7.67 0.84
C ALA A 79 -13.34 -6.35 1.42
N CYS A 80 -14.54 -5.95 0.99
CA CYS A 80 -15.30 -4.82 1.54
C CYS A 80 -16.72 -5.30 1.83
N SER A 81 -17.27 -4.94 2.98
CA SER A 81 -18.67 -5.22 3.31
C SER A 81 -19.34 -4.03 3.98
N ASN A 82 -20.66 -3.92 3.81
CA ASN A 82 -21.53 -3.00 4.55
C ASN A 82 -22.56 -3.83 5.30
N ASN A 83 -22.58 -3.75 6.63
CA ASN A 83 -23.46 -4.57 7.47
C ASN A 83 -23.47 -6.05 7.07
N GLU A 84 -22.27 -6.63 6.88
CA GLU A 84 -22.02 -8.03 6.47
C GLU A 84 -22.30 -8.37 5.00
N GLU A 85 -22.93 -7.49 4.22
CA GLU A 85 -23.10 -7.70 2.78
C GLU A 85 -21.82 -7.34 2.01
N ILE A 86 -21.30 -8.28 1.21
CA ILE A 86 -20.09 -8.06 0.40
C ILE A 86 -20.38 -7.06 -0.71
N ILE A 87 -19.51 -6.07 -0.83
CA ILE A 87 -19.55 -5.06 -1.89
C ILE A 87 -18.43 -5.33 -2.87
N GLU A 88 -18.80 -5.37 -4.14
CA GLU A 88 -17.84 -5.42 -5.22
C GLU A 88 -17.14 -4.06 -5.37
N ILE A 89 -15.81 -4.11 -5.29
CA ILE A 89 -14.94 -2.94 -5.36
C ILE A 89 -13.83 -3.15 -6.38
N SER A 90 -13.36 -2.04 -6.94
CA SER A 90 -12.07 -1.93 -7.61
C SER A 90 -11.16 -0.97 -6.83
N GLN A 91 -9.86 -1.06 -7.04
CA GLN A 91 -8.91 -0.20 -6.34
C GLN A 91 -7.80 0.29 -7.24
N GLN A 92 -7.37 1.52 -7.01
CA GLN A 92 -6.32 2.18 -7.74
C GLN A 92 -5.35 2.81 -6.74
N ALA A 93 -4.12 2.31 -6.74
CA ALA A 93 -3.03 2.94 -6.00
C ALA A 93 -2.49 4.16 -6.75
N ASP A 94 -2.15 5.20 -6.01
CA ASP A 94 -1.40 6.33 -6.57
C ASP A 94 0.04 5.90 -6.84
N TRP A 95 0.68 6.54 -7.84
CA TRP A 95 2.00 6.15 -8.33
C TRP A 95 3.13 6.31 -7.30
N ASP A 96 2.92 7.17 -6.30
CA ASP A 96 3.90 7.49 -5.27
C ASP A 96 3.84 6.57 -4.04
N GLY A 97 2.96 5.57 -4.02
CA GLY A 97 2.92 4.61 -2.91
C GLY A 97 2.10 5.08 -1.70
N THR A 98 1.60 6.33 -1.68
CA THR A 98 1.11 6.94 -0.43
C THR A 98 -0.39 6.83 -0.19
N ARG A 99 -1.15 6.47 -1.24
CA ARG A 99 -2.61 6.39 -1.19
C ARG A 99 -3.16 5.28 -2.07
N VAL A 100 -4.34 4.78 -1.67
CA VAL A 100 -5.20 3.96 -2.52
C VAL A 100 -6.61 4.52 -2.56
N LYS A 101 -7.25 4.45 -3.72
CA LYS A 101 -8.65 4.79 -3.96
C LYS A 101 -9.44 3.51 -4.15
N ILE A 102 -10.54 3.36 -3.43
CA ILE A 102 -11.44 2.21 -3.49
C ILE A 102 -12.76 2.64 -4.10
N PHE A 103 -13.08 2.14 -5.29
CA PHE A 103 -14.29 2.48 -6.04
C PHE A 103 -15.32 1.35 -5.91
N PRO A 104 -16.59 1.65 -5.60
CA PRO A 104 -17.62 0.64 -5.58
C PRO A 104 -18.14 0.35 -6.99
N SER A 105 -18.72 -0.82 -7.23
CA SER A 105 -19.41 -1.10 -8.51
C SER A 105 -20.80 -0.47 -8.60
N LYS A 106 -21.37 -0.06 -7.46
CA LYS A 106 -22.67 0.62 -7.33
C LYS A 106 -22.56 1.82 -6.39
N PRO A 107 -23.47 2.80 -6.45
CA PRO A 107 -23.47 3.91 -5.51
C PRO A 107 -23.43 3.46 -4.04
N TRP A 108 -22.66 4.15 -3.22
CA TRP A 108 -22.58 3.87 -1.78
C TRP A 108 -23.93 4.07 -1.11
N THR A 109 -24.22 3.22 -0.12
CA THR A 109 -25.38 3.34 0.75
C THR A 109 -24.95 3.80 2.13
N ALA A 110 -25.88 4.37 2.90
CA ALA A 110 -25.60 4.67 4.30
C ALA A 110 -25.34 3.36 5.07
N GLY A 111 -24.40 3.40 6.01
CA GLY A 111 -24.06 2.24 6.82
C GLY A 111 -22.63 2.22 7.31
N ARG A 112 -22.29 1.11 7.97
CA ARG A 112 -20.97 0.85 8.51
C ARG A 112 -20.25 -0.15 7.63
N TYR A 113 -19.14 0.29 7.09
CA TYR A 113 -18.31 -0.47 6.18
C TYR A 113 -17.13 -1.10 6.92
N THR A 114 -16.80 -2.32 6.53
CA THR A 114 -15.65 -3.09 7.02
C THR A 114 -14.77 -3.47 5.84
N LEU A 115 -13.48 -3.16 5.92
CA LEU A 115 -12.48 -3.44 4.90
C LEU A 115 -11.48 -4.45 5.43
N ALA A 116 -11.32 -5.58 4.74
CA ALA A 116 -10.26 -6.53 5.03
C ALA A 116 -8.98 -6.14 4.27
N LEU A 117 -7.89 -5.95 5.00
CA LEU A 117 -6.59 -5.64 4.46
C LEU A 117 -5.88 -6.90 3.96
N ASN A 118 -5.01 -6.73 2.98
CA ASN A 118 -4.09 -7.77 2.57
C ASN A 118 -2.93 -7.84 3.57
N PRO A 119 -2.73 -8.95 4.30
CA PRO A 119 -1.64 -9.09 5.27
C PRO A 119 -0.24 -8.94 4.64
N ARG A 120 -0.13 -9.21 3.34
CA ARG A 120 1.13 -9.09 2.57
C ARG A 120 1.40 -7.69 2.03
N LEU A 121 0.58 -6.70 2.37
CA LEU A 121 0.90 -5.32 2.05
C LEU A 121 2.13 -4.90 2.86
N GLU A 122 3.14 -4.35 2.19
CA GLU A 122 4.44 -4.03 2.78
C GLU A 122 4.90 -2.62 2.43
N ASP A 123 5.83 -2.10 3.23
CA ASP A 123 6.55 -0.86 2.96
C ASP A 123 7.71 -1.07 1.95
N LEU A 124 8.48 -0.02 1.68
CA LEU A 124 9.67 -0.09 0.81
C LEU A 124 10.87 -0.83 1.43
N ALA A 125 10.84 -1.09 2.74
CA ALA A 125 11.86 -1.86 3.46
C ALA A 125 11.51 -3.36 3.54
N GLY A 126 10.31 -3.76 3.12
CA GLY A 126 9.81 -5.14 3.12
C GLY A 126 9.11 -5.54 4.42
N ASN A 127 8.79 -4.60 5.31
CA ASN A 127 7.97 -4.88 6.48
C ASN A 127 6.51 -4.95 6.05
N SER A 128 5.86 -6.08 6.31
CA SER A 128 4.46 -6.32 5.95
C SER A 128 3.52 -6.09 7.14
N LEU A 129 2.22 -5.98 6.88
CA LEU A 129 1.21 -5.97 7.95
C LEU A 129 1.24 -7.26 8.78
N GLU A 130 1.60 -8.39 8.17
CA GLU A 130 1.68 -9.68 8.83
C GLU A 130 2.91 -9.83 9.72
N ARG A 131 4.07 -9.32 9.27
CA ARG A 131 5.34 -9.45 9.96
C ARG A 131 6.40 -8.43 9.51
N PRO A 132 7.36 -8.06 10.39
CA PRO A 132 8.57 -7.34 10.00
C PRO A 132 9.42 -8.11 8.97
N PHE A 133 10.28 -7.39 8.25
CA PHE A 133 11.24 -8.00 7.32
C PHE A 133 12.31 -8.80 8.07
N GLU A 134 12.91 -8.20 9.09
CA GLU A 134 13.91 -8.83 9.95
C GLU A 134 13.24 -9.40 11.20
N VAL A 135 13.42 -10.70 11.44
CA VAL A 135 12.95 -11.38 12.65
C VAL A 135 14.08 -12.23 13.23
N ASP A 136 14.23 -12.22 14.56
CA ASP A 136 15.17 -13.10 15.24
C ASP A 136 14.59 -14.51 15.31
N LEU A 137 15.12 -15.41 14.47
CA LEU A 137 14.68 -16.81 14.40
C LEU A 137 15.00 -17.62 15.65
N SER A 138 15.81 -17.09 16.57
CA SER A 138 16.15 -17.73 17.84
C SER A 138 15.20 -17.37 19.00
N SER A 139 14.33 -16.37 18.79
CA SER A 139 13.31 -15.95 19.75
C SER A 139 12.03 -16.79 19.62
N GLU A 140 11.26 -16.91 20.72
CA GLU A 140 9.94 -17.57 20.68
C GLU A 140 9.00 -16.85 19.70
N THR A 141 8.06 -17.59 19.12
CA THR A 141 7.07 -17.08 18.16
C THR A 141 6.34 -15.86 18.73
N THR A 142 6.70 -14.67 18.24
CA THR A 142 6.01 -13.43 18.58
C THR A 142 4.79 -13.29 17.68
N ASP A 143 3.63 -12.98 18.25
CA ASP A 143 2.44 -12.63 17.48
C ASP A 143 2.59 -11.18 16.98
N PHE A 144 2.81 -11.03 15.67
CA PHE A 144 2.98 -9.74 15.00
C PHE A 144 1.65 -9.16 14.50
N ALA A 145 0.49 -9.71 14.93
CA ALA A 145 -0.82 -9.36 14.41
C ALA A 145 -1.10 -7.84 14.45
N LYS A 146 -0.95 -7.20 13.29
CA LYS A 146 -1.54 -5.89 13.04
C LYS A 146 -3.03 -6.03 12.79
N LYS A 147 -3.77 -4.96 13.00
CA LYS A 147 -5.21 -4.91 12.69
C LYS A 147 -5.40 -5.03 11.18
N LEU A 148 -5.86 -6.18 10.71
CA LEU A 148 -6.14 -6.43 9.29
C LEU A 148 -7.52 -5.94 8.84
N THR A 149 -8.14 -5.06 9.62
CA THR A 149 -9.49 -4.57 9.36
C THR A 149 -9.57 -3.06 9.59
N LEU A 150 -10.10 -2.34 8.61
CA LEU A 150 -10.48 -0.93 8.76
C LEU A 150 -12.00 -0.79 8.74
N THR A 151 -12.51 0.26 9.38
CA THR A 151 -13.94 0.55 9.41
C THR A 151 -14.18 2.03 9.14
N PHE A 152 -15.22 2.34 8.37
CA PHE A 152 -15.69 3.72 8.17
C PHE A 152 -17.22 3.73 8.09
N GLU A 153 -17.81 4.90 8.27
CA GLU A 153 -19.26 5.08 8.27
C GLU A 153 -19.66 6.13 7.23
N ILE A 154 -20.76 5.87 6.53
CA ILE A 154 -21.44 6.84 5.66
C ILE A 154 -22.78 7.12 6.33
N ASN A 155 -22.96 8.38 6.73
CA ASN A 155 -24.19 8.84 7.37
C ASN A 155 -25.22 9.28 6.32
N GLN A 156 -26.50 9.28 6.71
CA GLN A 156 -27.59 9.85 5.91
C GLN A 156 -27.57 11.38 5.89
#